data_AF-A0A4Z2JB22-F1
#
_entry.id   AF-A0A4Z2JB22-F1
#
_cell.length_a   1.000
_cell.length_b   1.000
_cell.length_c   1.000
_cell.angle_alpha   90.00
_cell.angle_beta   90.00
_cell.angle_gamma   90.00
#
_symmetry.space_group_name_H-M   'P 1'
#
loop_
_entity.id
_entity.type
_entity.pdbx_description
1 polymer ?
#
loop_
_entity_poly.entity_id
_entity_poly.type
_entity_poly.pdbx_seq_one_letter_code
_entity_poly.pdbx_strand_id
1 'polypeptide(L)'
;MPKRACPFPETFSSQYKIHVGQQELSNYGVFGNKYRQEIYAKTKNLLFNGAKVVMGTLWTGEQRSAGQVETPACSQSLLRGQTLIGHDGRLTRANAAPGSPAALTCCCVCQKSQGSRTPCAQCERLACPSCTQQCSCCSNLCCSVCTIIDYSEQYDQVLCCSCST
;
A
#
# COMPACT_ATOMS: atom_id res chain seq x y z
N MET A 1 44.00 -30.70 33.25
CA MET A 1 44.72 -29.40 33.37
C MET A 1 43.68 -28.29 33.48
N PRO A 2 43.73 -27.43 34.52
CA PRO A 2 42.81 -26.31 34.64
C PRO A 2 43.08 -25.31 33.51
N LYS A 3 42.03 -24.90 32.78
CA LYS A 3 42.19 -23.84 31.76
C LYS A 3 42.54 -22.53 32.47
N ARG A 4 43.53 -21.81 31.94
CA ARG A 4 43.98 -20.50 32.47
C ARG A 4 42.81 -19.50 32.43
N ALA A 5 42.69 -18.68 33.46
CA ALA A 5 41.70 -17.60 33.49
C ALA A 5 41.93 -16.62 32.31
N CYS A 6 40.83 -16.11 31.74
CA CYS A 6 40.86 -15.16 30.63
C CYS A 6 41.69 -13.92 31.02
N PRO A 7 42.72 -13.52 30.23
CA PRO A 7 43.62 -12.43 30.57
C PRO A 7 43.02 -11.03 30.41
N PHE A 8 41.75 -10.92 30.00
CA PHE A 8 41.06 -9.65 29.78
C PHE A 8 40.06 -9.41 30.93
N PRO A 9 40.38 -8.52 31.89
CA PRO A 9 39.51 -8.24 33.05
C PRO A 9 38.32 -7.34 32.69
N GLU A 10 38.45 -6.56 31.62
CA GLU A 10 37.40 -5.70 31.10
C GLU A 10 36.63 -6.47 30.02
N THR A 11 35.32 -6.57 30.22
CA THR A 11 34.41 -7.03 29.17
C THR A 11 34.52 -6.00 28.04
N PHE A 12 35.31 -6.28 27.01
CA PHE A 12 35.42 -5.40 25.85
C PHE A 12 33.99 -5.04 25.40
N SER A 13 33.69 -3.74 25.30
CA SER A 13 32.40 -3.27 24.78
C SER A 13 32.11 -4.04 23.50
N SER A 14 30.97 -4.74 23.47
CA SER A 14 30.59 -5.55 22.33
C SER A 14 30.69 -4.70 21.07
N GLN A 15 31.61 -5.05 20.17
CA GLN A 15 31.77 -4.31 18.93
C GLN A 15 30.55 -4.63 18.05
N TYR A 16 29.55 -3.76 18.08
CA TYR A 16 28.33 -3.95 17.31
C TYR A 16 28.63 -3.70 15.83
N LYS A 17 28.43 -4.74 15.01
CA LYS A 17 28.38 -4.56 13.56
C LYS A 17 27.00 -4.01 13.22
N ILE A 18 26.93 -2.73 12.89
CA ILE A 18 25.72 -2.07 12.39
C ILE A 18 25.76 -2.13 10.86
N HIS A 19 24.66 -2.56 10.26
CA HIS A 19 24.51 -2.47 8.81
C HIS A 19 24.25 -1.02 8.42
N VAL A 20 25.14 -0.43 7.61
CA VAL A 20 24.98 0.94 7.10
C VAL A 20 24.52 0.90 5.66
N GLY A 21 23.27 1.29 5.42
CA GLY A 21 22.63 1.40 4.12
C GLY A 21 22.79 2.77 3.46
N GLN A 22 22.35 2.85 2.21
CA GLN A 22 22.48 4.07 1.39
C GLN A 22 21.79 5.29 2.01
N GLN A 23 20.66 5.08 2.69
CA GLN A 23 19.93 6.15 3.36
C GLN A 23 20.77 6.77 4.49
N GLU A 24 21.43 5.96 5.30
CA GLU A 24 22.28 6.42 6.39
C GLU A 24 23.53 7.14 5.86
N LEU A 25 24.13 6.63 4.79
CA LEU A 25 25.22 7.32 4.08
C LEU A 25 24.78 8.68 3.53
N SER A 26 23.56 8.78 3.01
CA SER A 26 23.03 10.03 2.45
C SER A 26 22.66 11.06 3.52
N ASN A 27 22.25 10.64 4.72
CA ASN A 27 21.77 11.53 5.76
C ASN A 27 22.85 11.88 6.79
N TYR A 28 23.69 10.91 7.17
CA TYR A 28 24.66 11.03 8.25
C TYR A 28 26.10 10.81 7.81
N GLY A 29 26.33 10.39 6.56
CA GLY A 29 27.68 10.23 6.02
C GLY A 29 28.40 11.56 5.80
N VAL A 30 29.74 11.52 5.81
CA VAL A 30 30.61 12.70 5.58
C VAL A 30 30.28 13.43 4.27
N PHE A 31 29.84 12.69 3.24
CA PHE A 31 29.40 13.23 1.95
C PHE A 31 27.88 13.39 1.81
N GLY A 32 27.12 13.29 2.91
CA GLY A 32 25.65 13.29 2.88
C GLY A 32 25.05 14.48 2.15
N ASN A 33 25.60 15.69 2.33
CA ASN A 33 25.13 16.88 1.61
C ASN A 33 25.27 16.75 0.09
N LYS A 34 26.39 16.20 -0.40
CA LYS A 34 26.60 15.98 -1.85
C LYS A 34 25.57 14.98 -2.39
N TYR A 35 25.38 13.85 -1.69
CA TYR A 35 24.41 12.83 -2.11
C TYR A 35 22.98 13.36 -2.12
N ARG A 36 22.59 14.17 -1.13
CA ARG A 36 21.27 14.80 -1.09
C ARG A 36 21.04 15.75 -2.26
N GLN A 37 22.05 16.54 -2.64
CA GLN A 37 21.98 17.42 -3.80
C GLN A 37 21.83 16.62 -5.11
N GLU A 38 22.58 15.53 -5.26
CA GLU A 38 22.47 14.65 -6.42
C GLU A 38 21.09 13.99 -6.51
N ILE A 39 20.56 13.48 -5.40
CA ILE A 39 19.22 12.90 -5.32
C ILE A 39 18.18 13.95 -5.72
N TYR A 40 18.27 15.15 -5.14
CA TYR A 40 17.36 16.25 -5.48
C TYR A 40 17.42 16.60 -6.98
N ALA A 41 18.61 16.73 -7.55
CA ALA A 41 18.78 17.04 -8.97
C ALA A 41 18.20 15.94 -9.87
N LYS A 42 18.46 14.67 -9.54
CA LYS A 42 17.90 13.51 -10.26
C LYS A 42 16.38 13.50 -10.20
N THR A 43 15.80 13.65 -9.01
CA THR A 43 14.35 13.67 -8.83
C THR A 43 13.71 14.85 -9.57
N LYS A 44 14.29 16.05 -9.47
CA LYS A 44 13.83 17.23 -10.22
C LYS A 44 13.81 16.96 -11.72
N ASN A 45 14.89 16.42 -12.27
CA ASN A 45 14.98 16.10 -13.70
C ASN A 45 13.97 15.02 -14.10
N LEU A 46 13.79 13.97 -13.28
CA LEU A 46 12.83 12.91 -13.55
C LEU A 46 11.40 13.46 -13.61
N LEU A 47 11.01 14.26 -12.63
CA LEU A 47 9.68 14.89 -12.57
C LEU A 47 9.47 15.85 -13.74
N PHE A 48 10.46 16.68 -14.04
CA PHE A 48 10.36 17.64 -15.15
C PHE A 48 10.29 16.95 -16.51
N ASN A 49 11.11 15.92 -16.74
CA ASN A 49 11.06 15.15 -17.98
C ASN A 49 9.74 14.41 -18.13
N GLY A 50 9.23 13.78 -17.06
CA GLY A 50 7.92 13.14 -17.06
C GLY A 50 6.80 14.12 -17.40
N ALA A 51 6.80 15.31 -16.77
CA ALA A 51 5.84 16.36 -17.08
C ALA A 51 5.96 16.86 -18.52
N LYS A 52 7.17 17.03 -19.04
CA LYS A 52 7.41 17.44 -20.43
C LYS A 52 6.88 16.43 -21.43
N VAL A 53 7.05 15.12 -21.17
CA VAL A 53 6.50 14.06 -22.02
C VAL A 53 4.98 14.13 -22.06
N VAL A 54 4.32 14.27 -20.90
CA VAL A 54 2.86 14.38 -20.81
C VAL A 54 2.32 15.66 -21.47
N MET A 55 3.00 16.80 -21.28
CA MET A 55 2.57 18.05 -21.93
C MET A 55 2.81 18.02 -23.44
N GLY A 56 3.89 17.35 -23.89
CA GLY A 56 4.17 17.15 -25.30
C GLY A 56 3.09 16.33 -26.01
N THR A 57 2.58 15.27 -25.38
CA THR A 57 1.47 14.48 -25.96
C THR A 57 0.17 15.26 -26.00
N LEU A 58 -0.12 16.09 -24.98
CA LEU A 58 -1.32 16.92 -24.92
C LEU A 58 -1.33 18.06 -25.96
N TRP A 59 -0.17 18.69 -26.22
CA TRP A 59 -0.08 19.84 -27.12
C TRP A 59 0.14 19.48 -28.60
N THR A 60 0.70 18.30 -28.90
CA THR A 60 0.98 17.88 -30.29
C THR A 60 -0.27 17.34 -30.99
N GLY A 61 -1.40 17.18 -30.29
CA GLY A 61 -2.67 16.76 -30.90
C GLY A 61 -2.63 15.38 -31.58
N GLU A 62 -1.56 14.61 -31.42
CA GLU A 62 -1.51 13.21 -31.82
C GLU A 62 -2.25 12.39 -30.77
N GLN A 63 -3.58 12.41 -30.87
CA GLN A 63 -4.42 11.33 -30.37
C GLN A 63 -4.13 10.07 -31.21
N ARG A 64 -2.93 9.50 -31.04
CA ARG A 64 -2.67 8.13 -31.47
C ARG A 64 -3.27 7.22 -30.40
N SER A 65 -4.44 6.68 -30.73
CA SER A 65 -4.93 5.43 -30.18
C SER A 65 -3.90 4.33 -30.46
N ALA A 66 -2.89 4.18 -29.62
CA ALA A 66 -1.96 3.07 -29.70
C ALA A 66 -1.33 2.80 -28.33
N GLY A 67 -1.52 1.58 -27.85
CA GLY A 67 -0.80 1.05 -26.69
C GLY A 67 -1.58 1.12 -25.40
N GLN A 68 -2.62 0.29 -25.32
CA GLN A 68 -3.07 -0.29 -24.07
C GLN A 68 -1.87 -1.03 -23.45
N VAL A 69 -1.00 -0.29 -22.75
CA VAL A 69 -0.27 -0.87 -21.62
C VAL A 69 -1.38 -1.28 -20.68
N GLU A 70 -1.60 -2.58 -20.57
CA GLU A 70 -2.37 -3.18 -19.47
C GLU A 70 -1.68 -2.80 -18.16
N THR A 71 -1.83 -1.54 -17.78
CA THR A 71 -1.95 -1.18 -16.38
C THR A 71 -3.14 -2.02 -15.94
N PRO A 72 -3.02 -2.90 -14.94
CA PRO A 72 -4.19 -3.58 -14.43
C PRO A 72 -5.12 -2.44 -14.04
N ALA A 73 -6.21 -2.30 -14.81
CA ALA A 73 -7.26 -1.35 -14.52
C ALA A 73 -7.94 -1.90 -13.28
N CYS A 74 -7.26 -1.79 -12.14
CA CYS A 74 -7.89 -1.76 -10.85
C CYS A 74 -8.66 -0.46 -10.90
N SER A 75 -9.89 -0.54 -11.43
CA SER A 75 -10.90 0.46 -11.22
C SER A 75 -10.86 0.74 -9.73
N GLN A 76 -10.26 1.87 -9.35
CA GLN A 76 -10.31 2.39 -8.00
C GLN A 76 -11.74 2.90 -7.82
N SER A 77 -12.70 1.96 -7.87
CA SER A 77 -14.02 2.18 -7.31
C SER A 77 -13.75 2.56 -5.87
N LEU A 78 -13.98 3.83 -5.58
CA LEU A 78 -13.67 4.39 -4.28
C LEU A 78 -14.35 3.50 -3.23
N LEU A 79 -13.58 3.14 -2.19
CA LEU A 79 -14.10 2.32 -1.11
C LEU A 79 -15.34 3.00 -0.55
N ARG A 80 -16.33 2.20 -0.14
CA ARG A 80 -17.47 2.71 0.63
C ARG A 80 -16.95 3.51 1.83
N GLY A 81 -17.28 4.80 1.89
CA GLY A 81 -16.79 5.72 2.93
C GLY A 81 -15.58 6.58 2.53
N GLN A 82 -14.93 6.34 1.38
CA GLN A 82 -13.96 7.29 0.84
C GLN A 82 -14.66 8.58 0.42
N THR A 83 -14.09 9.69 0.85
CA THR A 83 -14.55 11.03 0.51
C THR A 83 -13.79 11.57 -0.70
N LEU A 84 -14.51 12.15 -1.64
CA LEU A 84 -13.97 12.93 -2.75
C LEU A 84 -13.81 14.38 -2.31
N ILE A 85 -12.71 15.02 -2.73
CA ILE A 85 -12.58 16.48 -2.61
C ILE A 85 -13.35 17.09 -3.78
N GLY A 86 -14.44 17.79 -3.47
CA GLY A 86 -15.21 18.54 -4.45
C GLY A 86 -14.43 19.73 -4.99
N HIS A 87 -14.90 20.30 -6.11
CA HIS A 87 -14.31 21.52 -6.68
C HIS A 87 -14.42 22.73 -5.74
N ASP A 88 -15.29 22.65 -4.73
CA ASP A 88 -15.46 23.60 -3.64
C ASP A 88 -14.50 23.34 -2.45
N GLY A 89 -13.62 22.34 -2.55
CA GLY A 89 -12.68 21.94 -1.50
C GLY A 89 -13.33 21.15 -0.36
N ARG A 90 -14.62 20.81 -0.44
CA ARG A 90 -15.32 20.06 0.60
C ARG A 90 -15.22 18.56 0.35
N LEU A 91 -15.16 17.79 1.43
CA LEU A 91 -15.22 16.33 1.38
C LEU A 91 -16.67 15.89 1.14
N THR A 92 -16.91 15.27 -0.01
CA THR A 92 -18.21 14.68 -0.38
C THR A 92 -18.12 13.17 -0.34
N ARG A 93 -19.19 12.50 0.11
CA ARG A 93 -19.23 11.03 0.07
C ARG A 93 -19.28 10.58 -1.39
N ALA A 94 -18.33 9.74 -1.81
CA ALA A 94 -18.42 9.12 -3.12
C ALA A 94 -19.65 8.21 -3.15
N ASN A 95 -20.68 8.58 -3.92
CA ASN A 95 -21.72 7.63 -4.30
C ASN A 95 -21.10 6.69 -5.33
N ALA A 96 -21.30 5.37 -5.16
CA ALA A 96 -20.88 4.39 -6.15
C ALA A 96 -21.41 4.83 -7.53
N ALA A 97 -20.50 5.03 -8.48
CA ALA A 97 -20.86 5.50 -9.81
C ALA A 97 -21.91 4.55 -10.43
N PRO A 98 -23.03 5.06 -10.98
CA PRO A 98 -23.97 4.23 -11.71
C PRO A 98 -23.34 3.78 -13.02
N GLY A 99 -23.02 2.48 -13.10
CA GLY A 99 -22.98 1.68 -14.33
C GLY A 99 -22.08 2.13 -15.49
N SER A 100 -20.92 1.47 -15.63
CA SER A 100 -20.36 1.08 -16.95
C SER A 100 -19.52 -0.20 -16.79
N PRO A 101 -19.56 -1.14 -17.75
CA PRO A 101 -19.45 -2.57 -17.49
C PRO A 101 -18.02 -3.08 -17.61
N ALA A 102 -17.37 -3.25 -16.47
CA ALA A 102 -16.51 -4.38 -16.20
C ALA A 102 -16.34 -4.41 -14.69
N ALA A 103 -17.38 -4.83 -13.98
CA ALA A 103 -17.20 -5.25 -12.59
C ALA A 103 -16.10 -6.30 -12.63
N LEU A 104 -14.91 -5.94 -12.15
CA LEU A 104 -13.79 -6.85 -12.02
C LEU A 104 -14.32 -8.08 -11.30
N THR A 105 -14.54 -9.15 -12.05
CA THR A 105 -14.93 -10.46 -11.55
C THR A 105 -13.74 -11.11 -10.85
N CYS A 106 -12.87 -10.34 -10.22
CA CYS A 106 -11.69 -10.81 -9.51
C CYS A 106 -11.84 -10.52 -8.02
N CYS A 107 -11.13 -11.29 -7.21
CA CYS A 107 -11.09 -11.04 -5.77
C CYS A 107 -10.37 -9.71 -5.51
N CYS A 108 -10.96 -8.82 -4.72
CA CYS A 108 -10.39 -7.53 -4.35
C CYS A 108 -9.11 -7.60 -3.50
N VAL A 109 -8.77 -8.78 -2.99
CA VAL A 109 -7.57 -9.04 -2.18
C VAL A 109 -6.49 -9.72 -3.02
N CYS A 110 -6.78 -10.91 -3.56
CA CYS A 110 -5.78 -11.71 -4.28
C CYS A 110 -5.82 -11.55 -5.81
N GLN A 111 -6.75 -10.75 -6.35
CA GLN A 111 -6.92 -10.45 -7.78
C GLN A 111 -7.19 -11.67 -8.68
N LYS A 112 -7.42 -12.85 -8.12
CA LYS A 112 -7.77 -14.07 -8.88
C LYS A 112 -9.20 -14.00 -9.41
N SER A 113 -9.40 -14.37 -10.68
CA SER A 113 -10.69 -14.39 -11.40
C SER A 113 -11.42 -15.75 -11.38
N GLN A 114 -10.81 -16.80 -10.79
CA GLN A 114 -11.44 -18.11 -10.61
C GLN A 114 -12.22 -18.25 -9.29
N GLY A 115 -13.34 -18.99 -9.32
CA GLY A 115 -14.12 -19.36 -8.13
C GLY A 115 -15.33 -18.49 -7.84
N SER A 116 -16.18 -18.95 -6.91
CA SER A 116 -17.30 -18.17 -6.37
C SER A 116 -16.79 -16.98 -5.58
N ARG A 117 -17.57 -15.89 -5.55
CA ARG A 117 -17.23 -14.66 -4.84
C ARG A 117 -18.45 -14.10 -4.15
N THR A 118 -18.23 -13.49 -3.00
CA THR A 118 -19.25 -12.78 -2.25
C THR A 118 -18.82 -11.33 -2.04
N PRO A 119 -19.76 -10.37 -2.04
CA PRO A 119 -19.45 -8.99 -1.73
C PRO A 119 -19.08 -8.86 -0.25
N CYS A 120 -18.04 -8.07 0.04
CA CYS A 120 -17.67 -7.70 1.41
C CYS A 120 -18.73 -6.78 2.02
N ALA A 121 -19.20 -7.05 3.25
CA ALA A 121 -20.21 -6.22 3.92
C ALA A 121 -19.73 -4.78 4.23
N GLN A 122 -18.42 -4.53 4.22
CA GLN A 122 -17.83 -3.22 4.53
C GLN A 122 -17.54 -2.37 3.29
N CYS A 123 -16.91 -2.94 2.27
CA CYS A 123 -16.47 -2.22 1.09
C CYS A 123 -17.21 -2.61 -0.20
N GLU A 124 -18.15 -3.56 -0.13
CA GLU A 124 -18.99 -4.08 -1.23
C GLU A 124 -18.21 -4.75 -2.38
N ARG A 125 -16.87 -4.75 -2.34
CA ARG A 125 -16.02 -5.42 -3.33
C ARG A 125 -16.09 -6.94 -3.20
N LEU A 126 -16.02 -7.63 -4.34
CA LEU A 126 -16.06 -9.10 -4.41
C LEU A 126 -14.78 -9.72 -3.83
N ALA A 127 -14.91 -10.69 -2.93
CA ALA A 127 -13.79 -11.47 -2.40
C ALA A 127 -14.04 -12.97 -2.58
N CYS A 128 -12.96 -13.73 -2.81
CA CYS A 128 -13.04 -15.20 -2.85
C CYS A 128 -13.08 -15.76 -1.41
N PRO A 129 -13.50 -17.03 -1.22
CA PRO A 129 -13.61 -17.64 0.10
C PRO A 129 -12.31 -17.61 0.92
N SER A 130 -11.16 -17.72 0.26
CA SER A 130 -9.84 -17.65 0.92
C SER A 130 -9.46 -16.24 1.40
N CYS A 131 -10.15 -15.21 0.91
CA CYS A 131 -9.89 -13.82 1.25
C CYS A 131 -11.03 -13.17 2.04
N THR A 132 -12.09 -13.93 2.35
CA THR A 132 -13.18 -13.53 3.24
C THR A 132 -12.96 -14.08 4.64
N GLN A 133 -13.32 -13.30 5.64
CA GLN A 133 -13.34 -13.69 7.04
C GLN A 133 -14.68 -13.29 7.67
N GLN A 134 -15.09 -14.05 8.68
CA GLN A 134 -16.34 -13.86 9.39
C GLN A 134 -16.10 -12.97 10.61
N CYS A 135 -16.79 -11.83 10.72
CA CYS A 135 -16.69 -11.00 11.92
C CYS A 135 -17.30 -11.72 13.14
N SER A 136 -16.57 -11.79 14.25
CA SER A 136 -17.01 -12.38 15.53
C SER A 136 -18.15 -11.61 16.19
N CYS A 137 -18.26 -10.30 15.93
CA CYS A 137 -19.26 -9.44 16.56
C CYS A 137 -20.59 -9.39 15.78
N CYS A 138 -20.54 -9.06 14.48
CA CYS A 138 -21.76 -8.86 13.67
C CYS A 138 -22.09 -10.01 12.71
N SER A 139 -21.29 -11.07 12.69
CA SER A 139 -21.48 -12.23 11.81
C SER A 139 -21.63 -11.87 10.31
N ASN A 140 -21.07 -10.74 9.88
CA ASN A 140 -20.94 -10.40 8.47
C ASN A 140 -19.62 -10.86 7.86
N LEU A 141 -19.67 -11.34 6.61
CA LEU A 141 -18.48 -11.68 5.83
C LEU A 141 -17.80 -10.42 5.28
N CYS A 142 -16.54 -10.24 5.65
CA CYS A 142 -15.72 -9.12 5.25
C CYS A 142 -14.45 -9.61 4.56
N CYS A 143 -13.90 -8.85 3.60
CA CYS A 143 -12.59 -9.20 3.04
C CYS A 143 -11.50 -8.99 4.09
N SER A 144 -10.36 -9.66 3.93
CA SER A 144 -9.23 -9.58 4.88
C SER A 144 -8.67 -8.16 5.06
N VAL A 145 -8.96 -7.23 4.15
CA VAL A 145 -8.59 -5.81 4.23
C VAL A 145 -9.54 -5.03 5.14
N CYS A 146 -10.81 -5.47 5.25
CA CYS A 146 -11.84 -4.83 6.06
C CYS A 146 -12.03 -5.51 7.42
N THR A 147 -11.07 -6.35 7.82
CA THR A 147 -11.05 -7.03 9.11
C THR A 147 -9.74 -6.77 9.84
N ILE A 148 -9.81 -6.74 11.16
CA ILE A 148 -8.70 -6.62 12.09
C ILE A 148 -8.73 -7.87 12.98
N ILE A 149 -7.57 -8.41 13.31
CA ILE A 149 -7.45 -9.49 14.30
C ILE A 149 -7.18 -8.83 15.65
N ASP A 150 -8.10 -9.03 16.59
CA ASP A 150 -7.94 -8.65 17.98
C ASP A 150 -7.28 -9.80 18.75
N TYR A 151 -6.16 -9.48 19.40
CA TYR A 151 -5.31 -10.39 20.18
C TYR A 151 -5.45 -10.13 21.70
N SER A 152 -6.40 -9.31 22.14
CA SER A 152 -6.56 -8.95 23.55
C SER A 152 -7.07 -10.10 24.42
N GLU A 153 -7.81 -11.04 23.83
CA GLU A 153 -8.40 -12.18 24.52
C GLU A 153 -7.54 -13.44 24.38
N GLN A 154 -7.93 -14.51 25.09
CA GLN A 154 -7.23 -15.81 25.03
C GLN A 154 -7.21 -16.43 23.61
N TYR A 155 -8.11 -16.00 22.73
CA TYR A 155 -8.22 -16.44 21.35
C TYR A 155 -8.26 -15.25 20.40
N ASP A 156 -7.62 -15.40 19.24
CA ASP A 156 -7.67 -14.45 18.13
C ASP A 156 -9.12 -14.24 17.67
N GLN A 157 -9.60 -13.00 17.71
CA GLN A 157 -10.93 -12.64 17.21
C GLN A 157 -10.83 -11.82 15.94
N VAL A 158 -11.67 -12.15 14.95
CA VAL A 158 -11.76 -11.35 13.73
C VAL A 158 -12.86 -10.32 13.89
N LEU A 159 -12.52 -9.04 13.86
CA LEU A 159 -13.48 -7.93 13.91
C LEU A 159 -13.49 -7.20 12.57
N CYS A 160 -14.67 -6.82 12.08
CA CYS A 160 -14.74 -5.90 10.95
C CYS A 160 -14.41 -4.47 11.40
N CYS A 161 -13.98 -3.61 10.48
CA CYS A 161 -13.58 -2.23 10.80
C CYS A 161 -14.66 -1.39 11.51
N SER A 162 -15.94 -1.74 11.40
CA SER A 162 -17.03 -1.08 12.15
C SER A 162 -17.27 -1.64 13.54
N CYS A 163 -16.85 -2.88 13.82
CA CYS A 163 -16.99 -3.53 15.12
C CYS A 163 -15.73 -3.41 15.98
N SER A 164 -14.60 -3.01 15.38
CA SER A 164 -13.34 -2.75 16.08
C SER A 164 -13.24 -1.34 16.68
N THR A 165 -14.22 -0.47 16.40
CA THR A 165 -14.29 0.92 16.89
C THR A 165 -15.13 1.04 18.14
#